data_AF-A0AAW9ECE4-F1
#
_entry.id   AF-A0AAW9ECE4-F1
#
_cell.length_a   1.000
_cell.length_b   1.000
_cell.length_c   1.000
_cell.angle_alpha   90.00
_cell.angle_beta   90.00
_cell.angle_gamma   90.00
#
_symmetry.space_group_name_H-M   'P 1'
#
loop_
_entity.id
_entity.type
_entity.pdbx_description
1 polymer ?
#
loop_
_entity_poly.entity_id
_entity_poly.type
_entity_poly.pdbx_seq_one_letter_code
_entity_poly.pdbx_strand_id
1 'polypeptide(L)' 'DTLFSETLTQLGISNNTTVILYDIGNLFSAPRGWWTFTTLGCHKVRILAGGLQAWQEAGFPLEQGETPKVPATHPFI' A
#
# COMPACT_ATOMS: atom_id res chain seq x y z
N ASP A 1 -10.32 1.35 13.67
CA ASP A 1 -9.33 2.15 14.41
C ASP A 1 -9.28 3.54 13.77
N THR A 2 -9.57 4.59 14.54
CA THR A 2 -9.77 5.95 13.99
C THR A 2 -8.48 6.53 13.42
N LEU A 3 -7.34 6.32 14.10
CA LEU A 3 -6.05 6.82 13.64
C LEU A 3 -5.63 6.17 12.32
N PHE A 4 -5.83 4.86 12.20
CA PHE A 4 -5.51 4.13 10.98
C PHE A 4 -6.38 4.60 9.80
N SER A 5 -7.69 4.72 10.01
CA SER A 5 -8.66 5.21 9.01
C SER A 5 -8.31 6.63 8.52
N GLU A 6 -8.01 7.55 9.44
CA GLU A 6 -7.59 8.91 9.10
C GLU A 6 -6.28 8.91 8.33
N THR A 7 -5.30 8.11 8.76
CA THR A 7 -4.01 7.99 8.08
C THR A 7 -4.17 7.50 6.65
N LEU A 8 -4.96 6.45 6.41
CA LEU A 8 -5.23 5.95 5.08
C LEU A 8 -5.96 6.98 4.21
N THR A 9 -6.93 7.69 4.78
CA THR A 9 -7.66 8.75 4.07
C THR A 9 -6.72 9.86 3.60
N GLN A 10 -5.80 10.31 4.46
CA GLN A 10 -4.79 11.33 4.10
C GLN A 10 -3.79 10.84 3.05
N LEU A 11 -3.59 9.52 2.95
CA LEU A 11 -2.78 8.88 1.90
C LEU A 11 -3.54 8.67 0.58
N GLY A 12 -4.81 9.09 0.48
CA GLY A 12 -5.61 8.87 -0.73
C GLY A 12 -6.23 7.47 -0.84
N ILE A 13 -6.19 6.69 0.25
CA ILE A 13 -6.73 5.33 0.29
C ILE A 13 -8.15 5.38 0.83
N SER A 14 -9.08 4.79 0.08
CA SER A 14 -10.49 4.62 0.45
C SER A 14 -10.83 3.13 0.54
N ASN A 15 -12.04 2.80 1.00
CA ASN A 15 -12.54 1.42 1.04
C ASN A 15 -12.62 0.75 -0.36
N ASN A 16 -12.58 1.54 -1.44
CA ASN A 16 -12.58 1.03 -2.81
C ASN A 16 -11.20 0.86 -3.43
N THR A 17 -10.15 1.40 -2.80
CA THR A 17 -8.78 1.35 -3.30
C THR A 17 -8.21 -0.06 -3.18
N THR A 18 -7.59 -0.56 -4.26
CA THR A 18 -6.74 -1.76 -4.18
C THR A 18 -5.34 -1.33 -3.76
N VAL A 19 -4.89 -1.80 -2.61
CA VAL A 19 -3.58 -1.50 -2.06
C VAL A 19 -2.60 -2.61 -2.43
N ILE A 20 -1.51 -2.25 -3.11
CA ILE A 20 -0.40 -3.16 -3.41
C ILE A 20 0.77 -2.79 -2.50
N LEU A 21 1.14 -3.70 -1.60
CA LEU A 21 2.29 -3.54 -0.72
C LEU A 21 3.50 -4.23 -1.34
N TYR A 22 4.66 -3.61 -1.22
CA TYR A 22 5.92 -4.22 -1.63
C TYR A 22 7.03 -3.75 -0.69
N ASP A 23 8.06 -4.57 -0.58
CA ASP A 23 9.34 -4.20 0.03
C ASP A 23 10.45 -4.45 -0.98
N ILE A 24 11.70 -4.50 -0.52
CA ILE A 24 12.84 -4.72 -1.42
C ILE A 24 12.82 -6.09 -2.12
N GLY A 25 11.94 -7.02 -1.72
CA GLY A 25 11.82 -8.37 -2.29
C GLY A 25 12.11 -9.49 -1.30
N ASN A 26 12.36 -9.15 -0.04
CA ASN A 26 12.72 -10.11 1.02
C ASN A 26 11.55 -10.51 1.91
N LEU A 27 10.33 -10.01 1.64
CA LEU A 27 9.12 -10.28 2.42
C LEU A 27 9.29 -9.93 3.91
N PHE A 28 10.04 -8.89 4.22
CA PHE A 28 10.26 -8.45 5.60
C PHE A 28 9.14 -7.53 6.07
N SER A 29 8.92 -6.40 5.38
CA SER A 29 7.95 -5.39 5.81
C SER A 29 6.60 -5.50 5.11
N ALA A 30 6.56 -5.97 3.86
CA ALA A 30 5.31 -6.08 3.12
C ALA A 30 4.28 -7.03 3.79
N PRO A 31 4.66 -8.20 4.33
CA PRO A 31 3.72 -9.07 5.06
C PRO A 31 3.19 -8.44 6.34
N ARG A 32 4.01 -7.67 7.06
CA ARG A 32 3.56 -6.95 8.26
C ARG A 32 2.54 -5.87 7.90
N GLY A 33 2.78 -5.13 6.83
CA GLY A 33 1.80 -4.18 6.28
C GLY A 33 0.50 -4.88 5.89
N TRP A 34 0.59 -6.00 5.18
CA TRP A 34 -0.59 -6.77 4.77
C TRP A 34 -1.41 -7.25 5.95
N TRP A 35 -0.76 -7.81 6.98
CA TRP A 35 -1.41 -8.22 8.22
C TRP A 35 -2.08 -7.04 8.93
N THR A 36 -1.40 -5.90 9.02
CA THR A 36 -1.94 -4.70 9.68
C THR A 36 -3.19 -4.20 8.95
N PHE A 37 -3.14 -4.09 7.63
CA PHE A 37 -4.29 -3.63 6.85
C PHE A 37 -5.47 -4.61 6.94
N THR A 38 -5.22 -5.91 6.81
CA THR A 38 -6.28 -6.93 6.83
C THR A 38 -6.93 -7.07 8.19
N THR A 39 -6.15 -7.02 9.28
CA THR A 39 -6.68 -7.04 10.66
C THR A 39 -7.50 -5.80 11.00
N LEU A 40 -7.28 -4.69 10.30
CA LEU A 40 -8.00 -3.42 10.49
C LEU A 40 -9.14 -3.21 9.47
N GLY A 41 -9.52 -4.24 8.70
CA GLY A 41 -10.71 -4.23 7.83
C GLY A 41 -10.44 -3.93 6.34
N CYS A 42 -9.19 -3.71 5.92
CA CYS A 42 -8.88 -3.55 4.50
C CYS A 42 -8.90 -4.92 3.79
N HIS A 43 -9.87 -5.16 2.92
CA HIS A 43 -9.98 -6.44 2.21
C HIS A 43 -9.28 -6.46 0.84
N LYS A 44 -9.06 -5.28 0.22
CA LYS A 44 -8.46 -5.14 -1.11
C LYS A 44 -6.95 -4.91 -1.05
N VAL A 45 -6.23 -5.77 -0.34
CA VAL A 45 -4.77 -5.64 -0.13
C VAL A 45 -4.05 -6.84 -0.72
N ARG A 46 -2.96 -6.60 -1.46
CA ARG A 46 -2.12 -7.63 -2.07
C ARG A 46 -0.64 -7.30 -1.83
N ILE A 47 0.22 -8.30 -1.92
CA ILE A 47 1.67 -8.12 -1.90
C ILE A 47 2.20 -8.32 -3.32
N LEU A 48 3.10 -7.46 -3.78
CA LEU A 48 3.83 -7.64 -5.03
C LEU A 48 4.84 -8.78 -4.87
N ALA A 49 4.67 -9.87 -5.61
CA ALA A 49 5.58 -11.01 -5.57
C ALA A 49 7.00 -10.60 -5.98
N GLY A 50 7.99 -10.93 -5.15
CA GLY A 50 9.40 -10.56 -5.38
C GLY A 50 9.73 -9.09 -5.16
N GLY A 51 8.76 -8.26 -4.75
CA GLY A 51 8.96 -6.86 -4.37
C GLY A 51 9.59 -5.99 -5.46
N LEU A 52 10.32 -4.96 -5.02
CA LEU A 52 11.00 -4.03 -5.91
C LEU A 52 12.06 -4.71 -6.78
N GLN A 53 12.77 -5.71 -6.24
CA GLN A 53 13.78 -6.44 -6.99
C GLN A 53 13.19 -7.12 -8.23
N ALA A 54 12.12 -7.92 -8.07
CA ALA A 54 11.49 -8.58 -9.21
C ALA A 54 10.86 -7.60 -10.20
N TRP A 55 10.36 -6.45 -9.73
CA TRP A 55 9.87 -5.37 -10.59
C TRP A 55 10.98 -4.82 -11.50
N GLN A 56 12.17 -4.58 -10.93
CA GLN A 56 13.34 -4.12 -11.66
C GLN A 56 13.86 -5.18 -12.64
N GLU A 57 13.95 -6.45 -12.22
CA GLU A 57 14.37 -7.57 -13.06
C GLU A 57 13.43 -7.80 -14.25
N ALA A 58 12.14 -7.51 -14.08
CA ALA A 58 11.15 -7.55 -15.16
C ALA A 58 11.21 -6.33 -16.10
N GLY A 59 12.07 -5.34 -15.83
CA GLY A 59 12.25 -4.16 -16.69
C GLY A 59 11.13 -3.12 -16.60
N PHE A 60 10.34 -3.12 -15.53
CA PHE A 60 9.28 -2.14 -15.34
C PHE A 60 9.83 -0.77 -14.89
N PRO A 61 9.16 0.34 -15.24
CA PRO A 61 9.65 1.68 -14.94
C PRO A 61 9.62 1.98 -13.44
N LEU A 62 10.50 2.91 -13.03
CA LEU A 62 10.52 3.50 -11.70
C LEU A 62 10.44 5.02 -11.81
N GLU A 63 9.79 5.63 -10.83
CA GLU A 63 9.75 7.08 -10.65
C GLU A 63 10.51 7.47 -9.38
N GLN A 64 11.04 8.69 -9.34
CA GLN A 64 11.76 9.24 -8.20
C GLN A 64 11.26 10.66 -7.88
N GLY A 65 11.34 11.03 -6.61
CA GLY A 65 10.87 12.32 -6.10
C GLY A 65 9.66 12.17 -5.18
N GLU A 66 9.08 13.30 -4.79
CA GLU A 66 7.91 13.31 -3.93
C GLU A 66 6.63 12.99 -4.72
N THR A 67 5.83 12.06 -4.22
CA THR A 67 4.48 11.81 -4.76
C THR A 67 3.48 12.73 -4.04
N PRO A 68 2.63 13.48 -4.77
CA PRO A 68 1.57 14.27 -4.16
C PRO A 68 0.64 13.38 -3.35
N LYS A 69 0.48 13.69 -2.05
CA LYS A 69 -0.54 13.06 -1.21
C LYS A 69 -1.86 13.80 -1.42
N VAL A 70 -2.79 13.18 -2.14
CA VAL A 70 -4.13 13.72 -2.34
C VAL A 70 -5.08 12.90 -1.46
N PRO A 71 -5.69 13.50 -0.42
CA PRO A 71 -6.62 12.79 0.44
C PRO A 71 -7.79 12.19 -0.35
N ALA A 72 -8.26 11.03 0.08
CA ALA A 72 -9.38 10.36 -0.58
C ALA A 72 -10.66 11.19 -0.39
N THR A 73 -11.44 11.34 -1.47
CA THR A 73 -12.74 12.02 -1.41
C THR A 73 -13.76 11.27 -0.53
N HIS A 74 -13.60 9.94 -0.44
CA HIS A 74 -14.36 9.10 0.47
C HIS A 74 -13.42 8.52 1.53
N PRO A 75 -13.72 8.71 2.82
CA PRO A 75 -12.85 8.24 3.89
C PRO A 75 -12.76 6.71 3.89
N PHE A 76 -11.62 6.22 4.36
CA PHE A 76 -11.50 4.84 4.79
C PHE A 76 -12.32 4.67 6.09
N ILE A 77 -13.23 3.70 6.17
CA ILE A 77 -14.07 3.44 7.36
C ILE A 77 -13.97 1.96 7.71
#